data_AF-A0A928IN97-F1
#
_entry.id   AF-A0A928IN97-F1
#
_cell.length_a   1.000
_cell.length_b   1.000
_cell.length_c   1.000
_cell.angle_alpha   90.00
_cell.angle_beta   90.00
_cell.angle_gamma   90.00
#
_symmetry.space_group_name_H-M   'P 1'
#
loop_
_entity.id
_entity.type
_entity.pdbx_description
1 polymer ?
#
loop_
_entity_poly.entity_id
_entity_poly.type
_entity_poly.pdbx_seq_one_letter_code
_entity_poly.pdbx_strand_id
1 'polypeptide(L)'
;MLFFVSIGVFNMYEIAEKNDRWKKMKNIAIKENHLYTKAYRNGERFVGKYVAVYVLRDYSAKRLCRENPRKEKVNRLGIAVSKKIGGAVERNRAKRIIRAGYNALESNLKKGYLVVISAREAINGMKSTDMAMELERAFAVTHLLLGEQSSQRAEEAEKI
;
A
#
# COMPACT_ATOMS: atom_id res chain seq x y z
N MET A 1 -56.74 -1.43 -6.17
CA MET A 1 -55.54 -1.90 -6.89
C MET A 1 -54.38 -1.00 -6.50
N LEU A 2 -53.63 -1.41 -5.49
CA LEU A 2 -52.54 -0.66 -4.85
C LEU A 2 -51.24 -0.89 -5.64
N PHE A 3 -50.61 0.16 -6.16
CA PHE A 3 -49.22 0.11 -6.65
C PHE A 3 -48.40 1.20 -5.97
N PHE A 4 -47.96 0.89 -4.75
CA PHE A 4 -46.80 1.52 -4.10
C PHE A 4 -45.55 1.01 -4.82
N VAL A 5 -44.88 1.84 -5.61
CA VAL A 5 -43.53 1.54 -6.09
C VAL A 5 -42.56 2.50 -5.39
N SER A 6 -41.98 1.97 -4.31
CA SER A 6 -40.83 2.49 -3.57
C SER A 6 -39.63 2.72 -4.49
N ILE A 7 -39.49 3.92 -5.05
CA ILE A 7 -38.23 4.40 -5.65
C ILE A 7 -37.86 5.67 -4.91
N GLY A 8 -37.15 5.53 -3.78
CA GLY A 8 -36.79 6.71 -2.99
C GLY A 8 -35.70 6.54 -1.94
N VAL A 9 -35.25 5.32 -1.66
CA VAL A 9 -34.19 5.09 -0.64
C VAL A 9 -32.99 4.31 -1.21
N PHE A 10 -33.16 3.62 -2.33
CA PHE A 10 -32.10 2.76 -2.90
C PHE A 10 -30.95 3.55 -3.53
N ASN A 11 -31.16 4.81 -3.91
CA ASN A 11 -30.15 5.61 -4.61
C ASN A 11 -29.27 6.47 -3.68
N MET A 12 -29.49 6.47 -2.37
CA MET A 12 -28.63 7.26 -1.45
C MET A 12 -27.38 6.49 -1.01
N TYR A 13 -27.48 5.17 -0.80
CA TYR A 13 -26.32 4.33 -0.46
C TYR A 13 -25.34 4.17 -1.64
N GLU A 14 -25.85 4.04 -2.87
CA GLU A 14 -25.01 3.88 -4.05
C GLU A 14 -24.27 5.19 -4.44
N ILE A 15 -24.88 6.34 -4.15
CA ILE A 15 -24.26 7.66 -4.31
C ILE A 15 -23.23 7.92 -3.19
N ALA A 16 -23.45 7.43 -1.97
CA ALA A 16 -22.49 7.51 -0.87
C ALA A 16 -21.20 6.71 -1.16
N GLU A 17 -21.29 5.51 -1.73
CA GLU A 17 -20.11 4.73 -2.16
C GLU A 17 -19.37 5.39 -3.34
N LYS A 18 -20.09 5.97 -4.30
CA LYS A 18 -19.48 6.71 -5.42
C LYS A 18 -18.78 7.99 -4.96
N ASN A 19 -19.28 8.66 -3.92
CA ASN A 19 -18.63 9.84 -3.32
C ASN A 19 -17.45 9.50 -2.40
N ASP A 20 -17.32 8.27 -1.91
CA ASP A 20 -16.14 7.85 -1.15
C ASP A 20 -14.97 7.43 -2.07
N ARG A 21 -15.26 7.08 -3.34
CA ARG A 21 -14.23 6.76 -4.36
C ARG A 21 -13.29 7.93 -4.70
N TRP A 22 -13.77 9.18 -4.69
CA TRP A 22 -12.93 10.36 -4.98
C TRP A 22 -12.18 10.87 -3.75
N LYS A 23 -12.59 10.44 -2.55
CA LYS A 23 -11.92 10.75 -1.27
C LYS A 23 -10.96 9.64 -0.85
N LYS A 24 -10.36 8.93 -1.81
CA LYS A 24 -9.19 8.08 -1.55
C LYS A 24 -8.06 9.00 -1.07
N MET A 25 -7.82 8.99 0.25
CA MET A 25 -6.76 9.77 0.88
C MET A 25 -5.46 9.52 0.10
N LYS A 26 -4.78 10.59 -0.28
CA LYS A 26 -3.43 10.49 -0.85
C LYS A 26 -2.57 9.69 0.13
N ASN A 27 -1.94 8.62 -0.35
CA ASN A 27 -1.03 7.82 0.46
C ASN A 27 -0.02 8.75 1.13
N ILE A 28 0.19 8.59 2.43
CA ILE A 28 1.11 9.45 3.16
C ILE A 28 2.53 9.16 2.66
N ALA A 29 3.13 10.11 1.97
CA ALA A 29 4.47 9.95 1.43
C ALA A 29 5.53 10.01 2.54
N ILE A 30 6.55 9.18 2.45
CA ILE A 30 7.76 9.33 3.27
C ILE A 30 8.57 10.49 2.70
N LYS A 31 8.75 11.55 3.50
CA LYS A 31 9.48 12.77 3.11
C LYS A 31 10.91 12.76 3.63
N GLU A 32 11.14 12.20 4.81
CA GLU A 32 12.41 12.27 5.50
C GLU A 32 13.35 11.14 5.07
N ASN A 33 14.58 11.47 4.69
CA ASN A 33 15.57 10.50 4.21
C ASN A 33 15.95 9.45 5.26
N HIS A 34 16.02 9.84 6.56
CA HIS A 34 16.37 8.91 7.63
C HIS A 34 15.41 7.71 7.72
N LEU A 35 14.15 7.87 7.30
CA LEU A 35 13.16 6.80 7.26
C LEU A 35 13.42 5.81 6.12
N TYR A 36 13.89 6.30 4.96
CA TYR A 36 14.36 5.44 3.87
C TYR A 36 15.56 4.61 4.35
N THR A 37 16.56 5.25 4.95
CA THR A 37 17.73 4.55 5.49
C THR A 37 17.32 3.49 6.52
N LYS A 38 16.39 3.81 7.41
CA LYS A 38 15.89 2.87 8.42
C LYS A 38 15.18 1.67 7.76
N ALA A 39 14.33 1.91 6.77
CA ALA A 39 13.64 0.87 6.03
C ALA A 39 14.63 -0.05 5.27
N TYR A 40 15.67 0.50 4.65
CA TYR A 40 16.68 -0.30 3.96
C TYR A 40 17.53 -1.16 4.90
N ARG A 41 17.86 -0.65 6.10
CA ARG A 41 18.73 -1.36 7.05
C ARG A 41 17.99 -2.44 7.84
N ASN A 42 16.78 -2.13 8.29
CA ASN A 42 16.08 -2.93 9.31
C ASN A 42 14.74 -3.51 8.81
N GLY A 43 14.30 -3.16 7.60
CA GLY A 43 13.04 -3.66 7.06
C GLY A 43 13.17 -5.07 6.49
N GLU A 44 12.06 -5.80 6.53
CA GLU A 44 11.89 -7.00 5.72
C GLU A 44 11.95 -6.63 4.25
N ARG A 45 12.58 -7.47 3.44
CA ARG A 45 12.88 -7.16 2.06
C ARG A 45 12.36 -8.24 1.12
N PHE A 46 11.80 -7.79 0.01
CA PHE A 46 11.54 -8.61 -1.16
C PHE A 46 12.20 -7.97 -2.37
N VAL A 47 12.96 -8.75 -3.14
CA VAL A 47 13.64 -8.25 -4.34
C VAL A 47 13.09 -9.00 -5.54
N GLY A 48 12.18 -8.34 -6.27
CA GLY A 48 11.62 -8.83 -7.52
C GLY A 48 12.40 -8.34 -8.74
N LYS A 49 11.95 -8.73 -9.93
CA LYS A 49 12.56 -8.31 -11.20
C LYS A 49 12.35 -6.82 -11.44
N TYR A 50 11.16 -6.33 -11.13
CA TYR A 50 10.71 -4.98 -11.46
C TYR A 50 10.85 -3.98 -10.31
N VAL A 51 10.70 -4.46 -9.07
CA VAL A 51 10.77 -3.66 -7.86
C VAL A 51 11.48 -4.40 -6.73
N ALA A 52 12.10 -3.64 -5.84
CA ALA A 52 12.46 -4.10 -4.51
C ALA A 52 11.53 -3.42 -3.49
N VAL A 53 10.99 -4.19 -2.56
CA VAL A 53 10.06 -3.72 -1.53
C VAL A 53 10.71 -3.91 -0.18
N TYR A 54 10.66 -2.87 0.65
CA TYR A 54 11.13 -2.87 2.03
C TYR A 54 9.97 -2.51 2.94
N VAL A 55 9.71 -3.34 3.93
CA VAL A 55 8.62 -3.17 4.89
C VAL A 55 9.21 -3.06 6.28
N LEU A 56 8.90 -1.98 6.98
CA LEU A 56 9.34 -1.77 8.34
C LEU A 56 8.19 -1.26 9.19
N ARG A 57 8.07 -1.74 10.43
CA ARG A 57 7.07 -1.23 11.35
C ARG A 57 7.29 0.26 11.64
N ASP A 58 6.23 1.07 11.52
CA ASP A 58 6.30 2.49 11.84
C ASP A 58 5.99 2.72 13.33
N TYR A 59 7.01 3.07 14.11
CA TYR A 59 6.86 3.39 15.53
C TYR A 59 6.07 4.68 15.76
N SER A 60 6.09 5.60 14.78
CA SER A 60 5.33 6.85 14.83
C SER A 60 3.87 6.67 14.42
N ALA A 61 3.47 5.49 13.95
CA ALA A 61 2.10 5.22 13.50
C ALA A 61 1.05 5.50 14.58
N LYS A 62 1.36 5.25 15.86
CA LYS A 62 0.45 5.58 16.97
C LYS A 62 0.24 7.08 17.14
N ARG A 63 1.29 7.89 16.95
CA ARG A 63 1.20 9.35 17.01
C ARG A 63 0.38 9.87 15.82
N LEU A 64 0.74 9.44 14.61
CA LEU A 64 0.04 9.82 13.37
C LEU A 64 -1.45 9.44 13.39
N CYS A 65 -1.76 8.29 13.98
CA CYS A 65 -3.14 7.85 14.20
C CYS A 65 -3.94 8.85 15.05
N ARG A 66 -3.35 9.49 16.06
CA ARG A 66 -4.05 10.49 16.90
C ARG A 66 -4.31 11.79 16.16
N GLU A 67 -3.41 12.16 15.25
CA GLU A 67 -3.50 13.38 14.45
C GLU A 67 -4.42 13.21 13.22
N ASN A 68 -4.67 11.96 12.80
CA ASN A 68 -5.53 11.65 11.68
C ASN A 68 -7.03 11.75 12.07
N PRO A 69 -7.88 12.45 11.28
CA PRO A 69 -9.31 12.55 11.54
C PRO A 69 -10.02 11.21 11.70
N ARG A 70 -9.56 10.17 10.99
CA ARG A 70 -10.14 8.81 11.06
C ARG A 70 -9.70 8.02 12.29
N LYS A 71 -8.75 8.53 13.08
CA LYS A 71 -8.13 7.81 14.22
C LYS A 71 -7.64 6.41 13.85
N GLU A 72 -7.18 6.24 12.61
CA GLU A 72 -6.67 4.99 12.08
C GLU A 72 -5.17 5.09 11.81
N LYS A 73 -4.47 3.97 12.02
CA LYS A 73 -3.10 3.81 11.55
C LYS A 73 -3.12 3.77 10.03
N VAL A 74 -2.11 4.39 9.45
CA VAL A 74 -1.94 4.50 8.00
C VAL A 74 -0.52 4.06 7.64
N ASN A 75 -0.38 3.50 6.44
CA ASN A 75 0.93 3.15 5.92
C ASN A 75 1.56 4.37 5.26
N ARG A 76 2.87 4.52 5.44
CA ARG A 76 3.63 5.56 4.75
C ARG A 76 4.35 4.94 3.56
N LEU A 77 4.14 5.49 2.39
CA LEU A 77 4.69 4.98 1.14
C LEU A 77 5.89 5.84 0.69
N GLY A 78 7.06 5.22 0.61
CA GLY A 78 8.24 5.77 -0.06
C GLY A 78 8.38 5.15 -1.43
N ILE A 79 8.63 5.97 -2.47
CA ILE A 79 8.91 5.47 -3.82
C ILE A 79 10.25 6.02 -4.26
N ALA A 80 11.24 5.14 -4.36
CA ALA A 80 12.56 5.44 -4.87
C ALA A 80 12.66 5.02 -6.34
N VAL A 81 13.14 5.92 -7.18
CA VAL A 81 13.36 5.67 -8.61
C VAL A 81 14.73 6.24 -8.96
N SER A 82 15.65 5.38 -9.39
CA SER A 82 17.01 5.77 -9.73
C SER A 82 17.08 6.50 -11.08
N LYS A 83 18.18 7.23 -11.33
CA LYS A 83 18.46 7.86 -12.64
C LYS A 83 18.64 6.82 -13.75
N LYS A 84 18.98 5.57 -13.41
CA LYS A 84 19.24 4.48 -14.36
C LYS A 84 18.00 4.04 -15.14
N ILE A 85 16.81 4.29 -14.62
CA ILE A 85 15.54 3.92 -15.26
C ILE A 85 15.27 4.76 -16.51
N GLY A 86 15.73 6.02 -16.54
CA GLY A 86 15.53 6.92 -17.68
C GLY A 86 15.28 8.37 -17.27
N GLY A 87 14.70 9.12 -18.20
CA GLY A 87 14.40 10.54 -18.08
C GLY A 87 13.26 10.86 -17.10
N ALA A 88 12.78 12.10 -17.14
CA ALA A 88 11.70 12.54 -16.24
C ALA A 88 10.38 11.78 -16.52
N VAL A 89 10.08 11.51 -17.78
CA VAL A 89 8.82 10.89 -18.21
C VAL A 89 8.75 9.43 -17.76
N GLU A 90 9.82 8.67 -17.98
CA GLU A 90 9.96 7.26 -17.61
C GLU A 90 9.88 7.09 -16.09
N ARG A 91 10.63 7.92 -15.34
CA ARG A 91 10.59 7.91 -13.87
C ARG A 91 9.21 8.26 -13.33
N ASN A 92 8.52 9.23 -13.93
CA ASN A 92 7.16 9.59 -13.52
C ASN A 92 6.15 8.49 -13.87
N ARG A 93 6.30 7.83 -15.03
CA ARG A 93 5.52 6.65 -15.40
C ARG A 93 5.71 5.52 -14.39
N ALA A 94 6.95 5.20 -14.02
CA ALA A 94 7.26 4.19 -13.00
C ALA A 94 6.59 4.50 -11.66
N LYS A 95 6.70 5.74 -11.15
CA LYS A 95 6.03 6.16 -9.91
C LYS A 95 4.50 6.03 -10.01
N ARG A 96 3.89 6.37 -11.14
CA ARG A 96 2.44 6.24 -11.35
C ARG A 96 1.99 4.79 -11.32
N ILE A 97 2.73 3.90 -11.99
CA ILE A 97 2.45 2.46 -12.03
C ILE A 97 2.55 1.84 -10.64
N ILE A 98 3.61 2.16 -9.89
CA ILE A 98 3.79 1.67 -8.52
C ILE A 98 2.65 2.15 -7.62
N ARG A 99 2.26 3.44 -7.70
CA ARG A 99 1.12 3.94 -6.92
C ARG A 99 -0.18 3.27 -7.30
N ALA A 100 -0.43 3.05 -8.59
CA ALA A 100 -1.64 2.37 -9.05
C ALA A 100 -1.71 0.94 -8.51
N GLY A 101 -0.63 0.17 -8.61
CA GLY A 101 -0.55 -1.19 -8.07
C GLY A 101 -0.72 -1.22 -6.55
N TYR A 102 -0.03 -0.34 -5.83
CA TYR A 102 -0.19 -0.24 -4.38
C TYR A 102 -1.63 0.13 -3.97
N ASN A 103 -2.25 1.09 -4.65
CA ASN A 103 -3.60 1.55 -4.35
C ASN A 103 -4.69 0.50 -4.61
N ALA A 104 -4.40 -0.48 -5.48
CA ALA A 104 -5.28 -1.62 -5.70
C ALA A 104 -5.25 -2.60 -4.52
N LEU A 105 -4.10 -2.73 -3.84
CA LEU A 105 -3.89 -3.65 -2.72
C LEU A 105 -4.10 -3.02 -1.35
N GLU A 106 -4.18 -1.69 -1.27
CA GLU A 106 -4.15 -0.94 0.00
C GLU A 106 -5.20 -1.41 1.04
N SER A 107 -6.39 -1.84 0.61
CA SER A 107 -7.43 -2.37 1.50
C SER A 107 -7.02 -3.65 2.22
N ASN A 108 -6.16 -4.46 1.60
CA ASN A 108 -5.77 -5.79 2.06
C ASN A 108 -4.44 -5.77 2.83
N LEU A 109 -3.85 -4.59 3.05
CA LEU A 109 -2.58 -4.42 3.76
C LEU A 109 -2.79 -4.09 5.23
N LYS A 110 -1.97 -4.70 6.08
CA LYS A 110 -1.81 -4.31 7.48
C LYS A 110 -1.38 -2.85 7.56
N LYS A 111 -1.93 -2.13 8.55
CA LYS A 111 -1.67 -0.69 8.73
C LYS A 111 -0.60 -0.41 9.78
N GLY A 112 0.08 0.73 9.65
CA GLY A 112 1.13 1.20 10.57
C GLY A 112 2.54 0.76 10.18
N TYR A 113 2.80 0.62 8.89
CA TYR A 113 4.11 0.27 8.33
C TYR A 113 4.66 1.39 7.45
N LEU A 114 5.99 1.50 7.42
CA LEU A 114 6.76 2.15 6.37
C LEU A 114 6.94 1.15 5.23
N VAL A 115 6.44 1.49 4.06
CA VAL A 115 6.61 0.69 2.85
C VAL A 115 7.46 1.51 1.89
N VAL A 116 8.69 1.06 1.62
CA VAL A 116 9.59 1.69 0.65
C VAL A 116 9.71 0.79 -0.56
N ILE A 117 9.32 1.30 -1.73
CA ILE A 117 9.39 0.60 -3.00
C ILE A 117 10.46 1.25 -3.86
N SER A 118 11.49 0.49 -4.20
CA SER A 118 12.55 0.90 -5.11
C SER A 118 12.32 0.29 -6.49
N ALA A 119 12.15 1.15 -7.50
CA ALA A 119 12.00 0.71 -8.88
C ALA A 119 13.33 0.20 -9.45
N ARG A 120 13.28 -0.89 -10.22
CA ARG A 120 14.41 -1.43 -10.98
C ARG A 120 14.28 -1.09 -12.47
N GLU A 121 15.36 -1.26 -13.22
CA GLU A 121 15.44 -0.89 -14.64
C GLU A 121 14.39 -1.61 -15.51
N ALA A 122 14.04 -2.85 -15.16
CA ALA A 122 13.06 -3.65 -15.88
C ALA A 122 11.61 -3.12 -15.80
N ILE A 123 11.33 -2.09 -14.98
CA ILE A 123 9.97 -1.53 -14.81
C ILE A 123 9.43 -0.82 -16.06
N ASN A 124 10.30 -0.45 -16.99
CA ASN A 124 9.91 0.19 -18.23
C ASN A 124 9.04 -0.76 -19.08
N GLY A 125 7.93 -0.26 -19.61
CA GLY A 125 6.97 -1.05 -20.40
C GLY A 125 5.95 -1.86 -19.58
N MET A 126 6.13 -2.01 -18.27
CA MET A 126 5.18 -2.74 -17.41
C MET A 126 3.79 -2.07 -17.35
N LYS A 127 2.74 -2.88 -17.19
CA LYS A 127 1.35 -2.43 -16.91
C LYS A 127 1.08 -2.41 -15.41
N SER A 128 0.10 -1.59 -14.99
CA SER A 128 -0.29 -1.48 -13.58
C SER A 128 -0.89 -2.75 -12.98
N THR A 129 -1.52 -3.59 -13.80
CA THR A 129 -2.05 -4.90 -13.39
C THR A 129 -0.92 -5.84 -12.99
N ASP A 130 0.13 -5.91 -13.80
CA ASP A 130 1.30 -6.76 -13.55
C ASP A 130 2.08 -6.25 -12.34
N MET A 131 2.13 -4.94 -12.15
CA MET A 131 2.68 -4.32 -10.95
C MET A 131 1.90 -4.71 -9.69
N ALA A 132 0.56 -4.77 -9.75
CA ALA A 132 -0.24 -5.21 -8.62
C ALA A 132 0.07 -6.67 -8.24
N MET A 133 0.15 -7.57 -9.23
CA MET A 133 0.51 -8.98 -8.99
C MET A 133 1.91 -9.13 -8.37
N GLU A 134 2.90 -8.37 -8.87
CA GLU A 134 4.26 -8.40 -8.31
C GLU A 134 4.29 -7.86 -6.87
N LEU A 135 3.55 -6.79 -6.58
CA LEU A 135 3.45 -6.24 -5.22
C LEU A 135 2.72 -7.17 -4.27
N GLU A 136 1.68 -7.87 -4.73
CA GLU A 136 0.96 -8.85 -3.93
C GLU A 136 1.90 -9.97 -3.48
N ARG A 137 2.71 -10.52 -4.40
CA ARG A 137 3.76 -11.49 -4.07
C ARG A 137 4.75 -10.92 -3.05
N ALA A 138 5.19 -9.68 -3.24
CA ALA A 138 6.10 -9.02 -2.31
C ALA A 138 5.50 -8.86 -0.90
N PHE A 139 4.21 -8.51 -0.81
CA PHE A 139 3.51 -8.32 0.44
C PHE A 139 3.15 -9.62 1.15
N ALA A 140 2.96 -10.72 0.40
CA ALA A 140 2.87 -12.06 0.98
C ALA A 140 4.19 -12.44 1.66
N VAL A 141 5.32 -12.29 0.96
CA VAL A 141 6.65 -12.64 1.50
C VAL A 141 7.05 -11.78 2.69
N THR A 142 6.64 -10.51 2.72
CA THR A 142 6.92 -9.57 3.83
C THR A 142 5.79 -9.55 4.88
N HIS A 143 4.89 -10.54 4.84
CA HIS A 143 3.79 -10.72 5.79
C HIS A 143 2.92 -9.47 6.03
N LEU A 144 2.83 -8.58 5.03
CA LEU A 144 2.07 -7.34 5.12
C LEU A 144 0.59 -7.54 4.77
N LEU A 145 0.22 -8.66 4.14
CA LEU A 145 -1.17 -9.01 3.85
C LEU A 145 -1.95 -9.33 5.13
N LEU A 146 -3.24 -8.96 5.17
CA LEU A 146 -4.11 -9.06 6.35
C LEU A 146 -4.49 -10.51 6.78
N GLY A 147 -3.96 -11.56 6.14
CA GLY A 147 -4.44 -12.95 6.31
C GLY A 147 -3.47 -14.01 6.86
N GLU A 148 -2.20 -13.70 7.13
CA GLU A 148 -1.17 -14.76 7.37
C GLU A 148 -0.72 -14.94 8.83
N GLN A 149 -1.29 -14.24 9.81
CA GLN A 149 -0.72 -14.20 11.17
C GLN A 149 -1.55 -14.79 12.33
N SER A 150 -2.58 -15.58 12.01
CA SER A 150 -3.17 -16.49 13.01
C SER A 150 -2.30 -17.73 13.25
N SER A 151 -1.50 -18.20 12.27
CA SER A 151 -0.81 -19.49 12.39
C SER A 151 0.59 -19.41 13.01
N GLN A 152 1.40 -18.40 12.71
CA GLN A 152 2.79 -18.31 13.21
C GLN A 152 2.90 -17.92 14.70
N ARG A 153 1.93 -17.18 15.23
CA ARG A 153 1.90 -16.82 16.67
C ARG A 153 1.35 -17.93 17.57
N ALA A 154 0.59 -18.87 17.02
CA ALA A 154 0.09 -20.03 17.77
C ALA A 154 1.22 -21.05 17.98
N GLU A 155 2.06 -21.29 16.97
CA GLU A 155 3.16 -22.28 17.06
C GLU A 155 4.33 -21.82 17.95
N GLU A 156 4.57 -20.52 18.10
CA GLU A 156 5.60 -19.99 19.03
C GLU A 156 5.12 -19.94 20.48
N ALA A 157 3.80 -19.88 20.73
CA ALA A 157 3.23 -19.88 22.07
C ALA A 157 3.05 -21.29 22.64
N GLU A 158 2.99 -22.32 21.80
CA GLU A 158 2.80 -23.73 22.20
C GLU A 158 4.14 -24.47 22.45
N LYS A 159 5.27 -23.80 22.23
CA LYS A 159 6.64 -24.31 22.49
C LYS A 159 7.30 -23.75 23.76
N ILE A 160 6.53 -23.05 24.61
CA ILE A 160 6.94 -22.58 25.94
C ILE A 160 6.07 -23.30 26.97
#